data_AF-A0A7Y2G8U0-F1
#
_entry.id   AF-A0A7Y2G8U0-F1
#
_cell.length_a   1.000
_cell.length_b   1.000
_cell.length_c   1.000
_cell.angle_alpha   90.00
_cell.angle_beta   90.00
_cell.angle_gamma   90.00
#
_symmetry.space_group_name_H-M   'P 1'
#
loop_
_entity.id
_entity.type
_entity.pdbx_description
1 polymer ?
#
loop_
_entity_poly.entity_id
_entity_poly.type
_entity_poly.pdbx_seq_one_letter_code
_entity_poly.pdbx_strand_id
1 'polypeptide(L)' 'ANVYLAAAAAISDGIDGKSPPVGGYDFPTVDDGVAGMAFIETAVKSSKSNEKWIKFPEL' A
#
# COMPACT_ATOMS: atom_id res chain seq x y z
N ALA A 1 1.10 -19.43 2.08
CA ALA A 1 0.29 -18.30 2.59
C ALA A 1 1.19 -17.51 3.53
N ASN A 2 1.94 -16.54 3.00
CA ASN A 2 3.12 -15.98 3.68
C ASN A 2 2.92 -14.55 4.19
N VAL A 3 1.90 -13.84 3.68
CA VAL A 3 1.61 -12.44 4.03
C VAL A 3 1.38 -12.23 5.54
N TYR A 4 0.59 -13.10 6.17
CA TYR A 4 0.32 -13.00 7.61
C TYR A 4 1.53 -13.41 8.46
N LEU A 5 2.36 -14.34 7.97
CA LEU A 5 3.60 -14.70 8.64
C LEU A 5 4.59 -13.52 8.65
N ALA A 6 4.74 -12.86 7.49
CA ALA A 6 5.59 -11.68 7.36
C ALA A 6 5.06 -10.51 8.19
N ALA A 7 3.74 -10.28 8.20
CA ALA A 7 3.13 -9.26 9.04
C ALA A 7 3.31 -9.54 10.53
N ALA A 8 3.14 -10.78 10.98
CA ALA A 8 3.36 -11.16 12.38
C ALA A 8 4.84 -10.98 12.80
N ALA A 9 5.78 -11.30 11.92
CA ALA A 9 7.21 -11.06 12.16
C ALA A 9 7.49 -9.56 12.34
N ALA A 10 6.98 -8.71 11.44
CA ALA A 10 7.14 -7.26 11.56
C ALA A 10 6.51 -6.67 12.82
N ILE A 11 5.34 -7.16 13.22
CA ILE A 11 4.71 -6.76 14.49
C ILE A 11 5.61 -7.12 15.67
N SER A 12 6.16 -8.34 15.68
CA SER A 12 7.03 -8.82 16.75
C SER A 12 8.34 -8.01 16.83
N ASP A 13 8.96 -7.77 15.68
CA ASP A 13 10.18 -6.95 15.59
C ASP A 13 9.92 -5.49 16.01
N GLY A 14 8.77 -4.92 15.65
CA GLY A 14 8.35 -3.59 16.08
C GLY A 14 8.14 -3.49 17.60
N ILE A 15 7.57 -4.54 18.22
CA ILE A 15 7.44 -4.63 19.69
C ILE A 15 8.82 -4.71 20.35
N ASP A 16 9.75 -5.48 19.76
CA ASP A 16 11.11 -5.67 20.26
C ASP A 16 12.07 -4.50 19.95
N GLY A 17 11.65 -3.51 19.16
CA GLY A 17 12.49 -2.39 18.72
C GLY A 17 13.59 -2.77 17.72
N LYS A 18 13.41 -3.87 16.98
CA LYS A 18 14.34 -4.32 15.93
C LYS A 18 14.11 -3.55 14.63
N SER A 19 15.19 -3.23 13.95
CA SER A 19 15.11 -2.63 12.62
C SER A 19 14.56 -3.63 11.59
N PRO A 20 13.79 -3.16 10.58
CA PRO A 20 13.33 -4.00 9.49
C PRO A 20 14.50 -4.63 8.70
N PRO A 21 14.27 -5.78 8.03
CA PRO A 21 15.21 -6.33 7.06
C PRO A 21 15.53 -5.32 5.95
N VAL A 22 16.72 -5.42 5.35
CA VAL A 22 17.17 -4.52 4.26
C VAL A 22 16.19 -4.50 3.07
N GLY A 23 15.54 -5.62 2.78
CA GLY A 23 14.53 -5.75 1.72
C GLY A 23 13.10 -5.44 2.16
N GLY A 24 12.90 -4.99 3.39
CA GLY A 24 11.57 -4.88 4.00
C GLY A 24 10.94 -6.25 4.30
N TYR A 25 9.67 -6.22 4.70
CA TYR A 25 8.88 -7.42 4.94
C TYR A 25 7.99 -7.74 3.74
N ASP A 26 7.68 -9.03 3.54
CA ASP A 26 6.85 -9.51 2.44
C ASP A 26 5.34 -9.41 2.76
N PHE A 27 4.85 -8.18 2.93
CA PHE A 27 3.42 -7.87 3.00
C PHE A 27 3.13 -6.42 2.54
N PRO A 28 1.90 -6.13 2.06
CA PRO A 28 1.50 -4.77 1.72
C PRO A 28 1.46 -3.85 2.95
N THR A 29 2.05 -2.67 2.82
CA THR A 29 2.10 -1.64 3.85
C THR A 29 0.86 -0.75 3.83
N VAL A 30 0.80 0.20 4.77
CA VAL A 30 -0.25 1.23 4.76
C VAL A 30 -0.16 2.12 3.50
N ASP A 31 1.05 2.40 3.00
CA ASP A 31 1.27 3.25 1.83
C ASP A 31 0.72 2.58 0.56
N ASP A 32 0.87 1.26 0.45
CA ASP A 32 0.25 0.47 -0.64
C ASP A 32 -1.28 0.59 -0.59
N GLY A 33 -1.85 0.60 0.62
CA GLY A 33 -3.28 0.81 0.84
C GLY A 33 -3.74 2.21 0.41
N VAL A 34 -3.00 3.26 0.78
CA VAL A 34 -3.27 4.65 0.36
C VAL A 34 -3.22 4.76 -1.17
N ALA A 35 -2.20 4.19 -1.80
CA ALA A 35 -2.06 4.16 -3.25
C ALA A 35 -3.23 3.44 -3.94
N GLY A 36 -3.66 2.30 -3.40
CA GLY A 36 -4.81 1.55 -3.90
C GLY A 36 -6.11 2.36 -3.83
N MET A 37 -6.35 3.08 -2.74
CA MET A 37 -7.52 3.94 -2.61
C MET A 37 -7.49 5.12 -3.57
N ALA A 38 -6.33 5.76 -3.75
CA ALA A 38 -6.15 6.82 -4.74
C ALA A 38 -6.41 6.34 -6.17
N PHE A 39 -6.03 5.10 -6.47
CA PHE A 39 -6.36 4.47 -7.75
C PHE A 39 -7.86 4.26 -7.94
N ILE A 40 -8.55 3.68 -6.97
CA ILE A 40 -10.01 3.48 -7.04
C ILE A 40 -10.71 4.82 -7.23
N GLU A 41 -10.34 5.83 -6.45
CA GLU A 41 -10.93 7.17 -6.56
C GLU A 41 -10.69 7.78 -7.96
N THR A 42 -9.47 7.69 -8.48
CA THR A 42 -9.11 8.21 -9.80
C THR A 42 -9.86 7.48 -10.93
N ALA A 43 -10.00 6.16 -10.82
CA ALA A 43 -10.77 5.36 -11.78
C ALA A 43 -12.26 5.75 -11.78
N VAL A 44 -12.85 5.98 -10.61
CA VAL A 44 -14.24 6.45 -10.48
C VAL A 44 -14.40 7.88 -10.99
N LYS A 45 -13.43 8.77 -10.78
CA LYS A 45 -13.41 10.12 -11.39
C LYS A 45 -13.37 10.01 -12.92
N SER A 46 -12.54 9.12 -13.45
CA SER A 46 -12.39 8.90 -14.89
C SER A 46 -13.68 8.42 -15.54
N SER A 47 -14.37 7.44 -14.93
CA SER A 47 -15.62 6.88 -15.47
C SER A 47 -16.78 7.88 -15.53
N LYS A 48 -16.71 8.98 -14.77
CA LYS A 48 -17.69 10.08 -14.76
C LYS A 48 -17.26 11.28 -15.61
N SER A 49 -16.07 11.24 -16.19
CA SER A 49 -15.50 12.33 -16.98
C SER A 49 -15.69 12.08 -18.48
N ASN A 50 -15.68 13.15 -19.26
CA ASN A 50 -15.52 13.06 -20.72
C ASN A 50 -14.04 12.96 -21.14
N GLU A 51 -13.12 13.17 -20.20
CA GLU A 51 -11.67 13.08 -20.42
C GLU A 51 -11.24 11.62 -20.47
N LYS A 52 -10.38 11.28 -21.44
CA LYS A 52 -9.83 9.92 -21.58
C LYS A 52 -8.78 9.60 -20.52
N TRP A 53 -8.09 10.61 -19.99
CA TRP A 53 -7.01 10.47 -19.02
C TRP A 53 -7.18 11.46 -17.89
N ILE A 54 -7.08 10.98 -16.65
CA ILE A 54 -7.06 11.81 -15.45
C ILE A 54 -5.68 11.67 -14.80
N LYS A 55 -5.09 12.79 -14.39
CA LYS A 55 -3.82 12.81 -13.68
C LYS A 55 -3.98 12.12 -12.32
N PHE A 56 -3.12 11.13 -12.07
CA PHE A 56 -3.04 10.45 -10.78
C PHE A 56 -2.52 11.43 -9.70
N PRO A 57 -3.08 11.43 -8.48
CA PRO A 57 -2.63 12.33 -7.41
C PRO A 57 -1.21 11.99 -6.95
N GLU A 58 -0.52 12.99 -6.40
CA GLU A 58 0.72 12.75 -5.65
C GLU A 58 0.37 12.08 -4.30
N LEU A 59 1.17 11.09 -3.90
CA LEU A 59 0.97 10.29 -2.68
C LEU A 59 2.04 10.61 -1.63
#